data_AF-A0A963R084-F1
#
_entry.id   AF-A0A963R084-F1
#
_cell.length_a   1.000
_cell.length_b   1.000
_cell.length_c   1.000
_cell.angle_alpha   90.00
_cell.angle_beta   90.00
_cell.angle_gamma   90.00
#
_symmetry.space_group_name_H-M   'P 1'
#
loop_
_entity.id
_entity.type
_entity.pdbx_description
1 polymer ?
#
loop_
_entity_poly.entity_id
_entity_poly.type
_entity_poly.pdbx_seq_one_letter_code
_entity_poly.pdbx_strand_id
1 'polypeptide(L)' 'MSLLGLVAFGASTLAILVWPAGQDEELLHEHPDLPSGHPHLRGTHGHRHRHVFVIDDEHRVWPTHG' A
#
# COMPACT_ATOMS: atom_id res chain seq x y z
N MET A 1 19.34 -27.50 -8.01
CA MET A 1 18.03 -26.80 -8.00
C MET A 1 17.14 -27.22 -6.83
N SER A 2 17.23 -28.45 -6.31
CA SER A 2 16.33 -28.97 -5.25
C SER A 2 16.41 -28.24 -3.90
N LEU A 3 17.60 -27.78 -3.47
CA LEU A 3 17.75 -27.02 -2.23
C LEU A 3 17.01 -25.68 -2.28
N LEU A 4 17.19 -24.92 -3.36
CA LEU A 4 16.48 -23.65 -3.55
C LEU A 4 14.96 -23.86 -3.62
N GLY A 5 14.51 -24.96 -4.23
CA GLY A 5 13.09 -25.33 -4.25
C GLY A 5 12.50 -25.59 -2.85
N LEU A 6 13.21 -26.35 -2.01
CA LEU A 6 12.81 -26.59 -0.61
C LEU A 6 12.75 -25.30 0.20
N VAL A 7 13.75 -24.42 0.04
CA VAL A 7 13.78 -23.11 0.71
C VAL A 7 12.61 -22.24 0.26
N ALA A 8 12.38 -22.14 -1.05
CA ALA A 8 11.27 -21.35 -1.60
C ALA A 8 9.91 -21.87 -1.09
N PHE A 9 9.69 -23.18 -1.13
CA PHE A 9 8.45 -23.79 -0.67
C PHE A 9 8.20 -23.55 0.82
N GLY A 10 9.23 -23.75 1.66
CA GLY A 10 9.13 -23.50 3.10
C GLY A 10 8.84 -22.04 3.42
N ALA A 11 9.53 -21.11 2.76
CA ALA A 11 9.31 -19.68 2.94
C ALA A 11 7.91 -19.23 2.50
N SER A 12 7.42 -19.70 1.35
CA SER A 12 6.06 -19.40 0.88
C SER A 12 4.99 -19.96 1.81
N THR A 13 5.16 -21.18 2.30
CA THR A 13 4.22 -21.80 3.25
C THR A 13 4.17 -21.00 4.55
N LEU A 14 5.33 -20.63 5.09
CA LEU A 14 5.41 -19.81 6.29
C LEU A 14 4.74 -18.45 6.08
N ALA A 15 5.01 -17.79 4.95
CA ALA A 15 4.42 -16.50 4.62
C ALA A 15 2.89 -16.58 4.63
N ILE A 16 2.28 -17.58 3.98
CA ILE A 16 0.82 -17.76 3.98
C ILE A 16 0.26 -17.94 5.40
N LEU A 17 0.97 -18.65 6.27
CA LEU A 17 0.52 -18.93 7.63
C LEU A 17 0.63 -17.74 8.58
N VAL A 18 1.65 -16.90 8.41
CA VAL A 18 1.94 -15.79 9.33
C VAL A 18 1.50 -14.44 8.78
N TRP A 19 1.09 -14.35 7.51
CA TRP A 19 0.65 -13.10 6.92
C TRP A 19 -0.62 -12.60 7.63
N PRO A 20 -0.62 -11.38 8.18
CA PRO A 20 -1.78 -10.84 8.87
C PRO A 20 -2.94 -10.61 7.89
N ALA A 21 -4.07 -11.27 8.14
CA ALA A 21 -5.25 -11.23 7.25
C ALA A 21 -6.11 -9.95 7.37
N GLY A 22 -5.86 -9.12 8.38
CA GLY A 22 -6.67 -7.93 8.69
C GLY A 22 -5.86 -6.64 8.70
N GLN A 23 -4.81 -6.53 7.87
CA GLN A 23 -4.13 -5.25 7.73
C GLN A 23 -5.04 -4.28 6.99
N ASP A 24 -5.23 -3.10 7.57
CA ASP A 24 -5.95 -2.02 6.94
C ASP A 24 -5.23 -1.61 5.64
N GLU A 25 -5.83 -1.93 4.49
CA GLU A 25 -5.29 -1.59 3.17
C GLU A 25 -5.36 -0.08 2.91
N GLU A 26 -6.27 0.60 3.60
CA GLU A 26 -6.48 2.03 3.45
C GLU A 26 -5.57 2.86 4.37
N LEU A 27 -4.81 3.78 3.78
CA LEU A 27 -3.89 4.67 4.50
C LEU A 27 -4.41 6.10 4.53
N LEU A 28 -4.49 6.70 5.72
CA LEU A 28 -4.82 8.12 5.87
C LEU A 28 -3.62 8.97 5.46
N HIS A 29 -3.82 9.89 4.53
CA HIS A 29 -2.78 10.83 4.11
C HIS A 29 -3.38 12.16 3.66
N GLU A 30 -2.51 13.14 3.37
CA GLU A 30 -2.89 14.49 2.95
C GLU A 30 -2.06 14.98 1.77
N HIS A 31 -2.70 15.68 0.83
CA HIS A 31 -2.06 16.34 -0.32
C HIS A 31 -2.27 17.85 -0.29
N PRO A 32 -1.53 18.60 0.57
CA PRO A 32 -1.72 20.05 0.71
C PRO A 32 -1.28 20.83 -0.54
N ASP A 33 -0.39 20.26 -1.34
CA ASP A 33 0.17 20.90 -2.52
C ASP A 33 -0.67 20.71 -3.79
N LEU A 34 -1.65 19.79 -3.77
CA LEU A 34 -2.54 19.58 -4.92
C LEU A 34 -3.56 20.72 -5.01
N PRO A 35 -3.85 21.24 -6.22
CA PRO A 35 -4.98 22.14 -6.43
C PRO A 35 -6.32 21.45 -6.07
N SER A 36 -7.29 22.20 -5.56
CA SER A 36 -8.60 21.65 -5.15
C SER A 36 -9.40 20.94 -6.25
N GLY A 37 -9.12 21.24 -7.53
CA GLY A 37 -9.73 20.57 -8.69
C GLY A 37 -8.95 19.38 -9.24
N HIS A 38 -7.87 18.96 -8.56
CA HIS A 38 -7.01 17.88 -9.05
C HIS A 38 -7.80 16.57 -9.21
N PRO A 39 -7.61 15.81 -10.31
CA PRO A 39 -8.32 14.54 -10.53
C PRO A 39 -8.23 13.56 -9.35
N HIS A 40 -7.08 13.52 -8.68
CA HIS A 40 -6.83 12.69 -7.50
C HIS A 40 -7.76 12.97 -6.31
N LEU A 41 -8.25 14.21 -6.16
CA LEU A 41 -9.15 14.61 -5.07
C LEU A 41 -10.63 14.37 -5.39
N ARG A 42 -10.97 13.87 -6.58
CA ARG A 42 -12.37 13.63 -6.95
C ARG A 42 -12.92 12.44 -6.16
N GLY A 43 -14.04 12.65 -5.48
CA GLY A 43 -14.67 11.62 -4.65
C GLY A 43 -14.07 11.49 -3.26
N THR A 44 -13.10 12.33 -2.89
CA THR A 44 -12.54 12.41 -1.54
C THR A 44 -13.09 13.64 -0.81
N HIS A 45 -13.06 13.63 0.52
CA HIS A 45 -13.52 14.77 1.34
C HIS A 45 -12.42 15.83 1.54
N GLY A 46 -11.70 16.17 0.47
CA GLY A 46 -10.65 17.19 0.44
C GLY A 46 -9.23 16.60 0.42
N HIS A 47 -8.27 17.44 0.78
CA HIS A 47 -6.84 17.10 0.71
C HIS A 47 -6.47 15.94 1.65
N ARG A 48 -7.14 15.82 2.79
CA ARG A 48 -6.93 14.73 3.75
C ARG A 48 -7.97 13.63 3.56
N HIS A 49 -7.51 12.45 3.20
CA HIS A 49 -8.39 11.33 2.84
C HIS A 49 -7.70 9.98 2.99
N ARG A 50 -8.49 8.91 2.90
CA ARG A 50 -8.06 7.52 3.15
C ARG A 50 -8.50 6.67 1.96
N HIS A 51 -7.58 5.91 1.37
CA HIS A 51 -7.86 4.91 0.34
C HIS A 51 -6.74 3.87 0.29
N VAL A 52 -6.98 2.79 -0.44
CA VAL A 52 -5.95 1.77 -0.72
C VAL A 52 -4.73 2.43 -1.34
N PHE A 53 -3.56 2.26 -0.73
CA PHE A 53 -2.34 2.88 -1.24
C PHE A 53 -1.91 2.21 -2.54
N VAL A 54 -1.92 2.96 -3.63
CA VAL A 54 -1.52 2.49 -4.97
C VAL A 54 -0.29 3.29 -5.38
N ILE A 55 0.72 2.63 -5.93
CA ILE A 55 1.89 3.34 -6.46
C ILE A 55 1.52 3.98 -7.80
N ASP A 56 1.42 5.30 -7.81
CA ASP A 56 1.07 6.12 -8.98
C ASP A 56 1.91 7.42 -9.04
N ASP A 57 1.47 8.38 -9.85
CA ASP A 57 2.16 9.66 -10.04
C ASP A 57 2.15 10.52 -8.74
N GLU A 58 1.11 10.40 -7.92
CA GLU A 58 0.99 11.08 -6.63
C GLU A 58 1.66 10.29 -5.49
N HIS A 59 1.80 8.98 -5.62
CA HIS A 59 2.28 8.05 -4.59
C HIS A 59 3.44 7.17 -5.07
N ARG A 60 4.59 7.75 -5.40
CA ARG A 60 5.70 7.02 -6.06
C ARG A 60 6.39 5.94 -5.22
N VAL A 61 6.24 5.96 -3.91
CA VAL A 61 6.88 5.02 -2.98
C VAL A 61 5.95 4.72 -1.81
N TRP A 62 6.12 3.54 -1.21
CA TRP A 62 5.44 3.22 0.04
C TRP A 62 5.84 4.23 1.13
N PRO A 63 4.91 4.70 1.99
CA PRO A 63 5.25 5.58 3.09
C PRO A 63 6.18 4.83 4.06
N THR A 64 7.43 5.27 4.16
CA THR A 64 8.43 4.63 5.05
C THR A 64 8.46 5.24 6.45
N HIS A 65 7.80 6.39 6.65
CA HIS A 65 7.62 7.04 7.94
C HIS A 65 6.17 7.50 8.06
N GLY A 66 5.51 7.06 9.13
CA GLY A 66 4.19 7.53 9.55
C GLY A 66 4.27 8.68 10.54
#